data_AF-A0A1B6IXW8-F1
#
_entry.id   AF-A0A1B6IXW8-F1
#
_cell.length_a   1.000
_cell.length_b   1.000
_cell.length_c   1.000
_cell.angle_alpha   90.00
_cell.angle_beta   90.00
_cell.angle_gamma   90.00
#
_symmetry.space_group_name_H-M   'P 1'
#
loop_
_entity.id
_entity.type
_entity.pdbx_description
1 polymer ?
#
loop_
_entity_poly.entity_id
_entity_poly.type
_entity_poly.pdbx_seq_one_letter_code
_entity_poly.pdbx_strand_id
1 'polypeptide(L)'
;LQSILVHKLWDYDTSLTDEAAQELSIAQENYTKYQEDIYPEVVKYPWRTFKDPLLRRQFKFLSQPDEAALTTEKRTRLANVIAEMVDIYSSMKIKEYQSSNSTPTLNIDDISNKLANSDNPCEMAYYWDGWHTSVGKAVKDRFQEYVELENEAAVLNNYTDNAAKWIAKYETDDFENVIAKLMKKIRPLFKQLHAYVRRKLWLYYGKDSTIIDLKGPIPASLLGSLWGLDGINVYTKSVPYPNKTSLDISDQLVAQNYTGLKMAKTAEQFYVSINMSAITEKFWKYSIFERP
;
A
#
# COMPACT_ATOMS: atom_id res chain seq x y z
N LEU A 1 16.23 8.90 -19.72
CA LEU A 1 15.02 9.54 -19.17
C LEU A 1 14.54 8.84 -17.91
N GLN A 2 14.18 7.55 -17.93
CA GLN A 2 13.76 6.84 -16.71
C GLN A 2 14.77 6.92 -15.56
N SER A 3 16.07 6.74 -15.83
CA SER A 3 17.12 6.92 -14.82
C SER A 3 17.12 8.32 -14.20
N ILE A 4 16.94 9.38 -15.01
CA ILE A 4 16.85 10.77 -14.54
C ILE A 4 15.62 10.95 -13.65
N LEU A 5 14.46 10.43 -14.08
CA LEU A 5 13.22 10.47 -13.30
C LEU A 5 13.41 9.82 -11.92
N VAL A 6 14.01 8.63 -11.86
CA VAL A 6 14.29 7.93 -10.60
C VAL A 6 15.25 8.72 -9.70
N HIS A 7 16.27 9.35 -10.27
CA HIS A 7 17.18 10.22 -9.52
C HIS A 7 16.47 11.44 -8.93
N LYS A 8 15.61 12.11 -9.71
CA LYS A 8 14.84 13.27 -9.21
C LYS A 8 13.77 12.89 -8.19
N LEU A 9 13.18 11.71 -8.33
CA LEU A 9 12.28 11.17 -7.30
C LEU A 9 13.02 10.94 -5.98
N TRP A 10 14.22 10.33 -6.04
CA TRP A 10 15.07 10.15 -4.86
C TRP A 10 15.47 11.49 -4.22
N ASP A 11 15.87 12.47 -5.02
CA ASP A 11 16.23 13.80 -4.50
C ASP A 11 15.03 14.48 -3.81
N TYR A 12 13.83 14.36 -4.37
CA TYR A 12 12.60 14.87 -3.75
C TYR A 12 12.28 14.14 -2.45
N ASP A 13 12.23 12.80 -2.45
CA ASP A 13 11.88 11.99 -1.28
C ASP A 13 12.86 12.20 -0.10
N THR A 14 14.10 12.58 -0.38
CA THR A 14 15.15 12.78 0.64
C THR A 14 15.36 14.23 1.08
N SER A 15 14.83 15.21 0.33
CA SER A 15 14.99 16.65 0.65
C SER A 15 13.68 17.38 0.93
N LEU A 16 12.57 16.95 0.34
CA LEU A 16 11.22 17.54 0.46
C LEU A 16 11.18 19.05 0.16
N THR A 17 11.98 19.54 -0.78
CA THR A 17 12.01 20.96 -1.19
C THR A 17 11.13 21.23 -2.41
N ASP A 18 10.63 22.46 -2.52
CA ASP A 18 9.86 22.92 -3.69
C ASP A 18 10.67 22.81 -4.99
N GLU A 19 11.98 23.08 -4.91
CA GLU A 19 12.90 22.95 -6.05
C GLU A 19 12.97 21.49 -6.53
N ALA A 20 13.17 20.53 -5.62
CA ALA A 20 13.21 19.12 -5.97
C ALA A 20 11.86 18.62 -6.51
N ALA A 21 10.73 19.13 -5.98
CA ALA A 21 9.40 18.83 -6.50
C ALA A 21 9.23 19.33 -7.95
N GLN A 22 9.71 20.54 -8.24
CA GLN A 22 9.67 21.11 -9.59
C GLN A 22 10.55 20.31 -10.56
N GLU A 23 11.77 19.95 -10.16
CA GLU A 23 12.66 19.13 -11.00
C GLU A 23 12.10 17.74 -11.27
N LEU A 24 11.47 17.11 -10.27
CA LEU A 24 10.75 15.84 -10.43
C LEU A 24 9.61 15.97 -11.44
N SER A 25 8.79 17.02 -11.33
CA SER A 25 7.71 17.28 -12.28
C SER A 25 8.22 17.39 -13.72
N ILE A 26 9.28 18.19 -13.94
CA ILE A 26 9.92 18.33 -15.26
C ILE A 26 10.46 16.99 -15.77
N ALA A 27 11.09 16.19 -14.92
CA ALA A 27 11.59 14.87 -15.30
C ALA A 27 10.46 13.91 -15.68
N GLN A 28 9.34 13.96 -14.96
CA GLN A 28 8.14 13.17 -15.23
C GLN A 28 7.50 13.55 -16.57
N GLU A 29 7.31 14.84 -16.84
CA GLU A 29 6.79 15.33 -18.12
C GLU A 29 7.65 14.87 -19.31
N ASN A 30 8.98 14.99 -19.19
CA ASN A 30 9.91 14.54 -20.23
C ASN A 30 9.84 13.02 -20.47
N TYR A 31 9.69 12.23 -19.40
CA TYR A 31 9.55 10.78 -19.52
C TYR A 31 8.22 10.39 -20.15
N THR A 32 7.11 11.01 -19.72
CA THR A 32 5.78 10.81 -20.32
C THR A 32 5.79 11.16 -21.81
N LYS A 33 6.36 12.31 -22.19
CA LYS A 33 6.48 12.72 -23.59
C LYS A 33 7.25 11.70 -24.43
N TYR A 34 8.35 11.15 -23.90
CA TYR A 34 9.07 10.08 -24.58
C TYR A 34 8.20 8.83 -24.79
N GLN A 35 7.35 8.47 -23.82
CA GLN A 35 6.42 7.35 -23.95
C GLN A 35 5.33 7.64 -25.01
N GLU A 36 4.88 8.88 -25.11
CA GLU A 36 3.96 9.31 -26.18
C GLU A 36 4.61 9.24 -27.56
N ASP A 37 5.87 9.66 -27.68
CA ASP A 37 6.60 9.68 -28.94
C ASP A 37 6.99 8.27 -29.41
N ILE A 38 7.31 7.36 -28.49
CA ILE A 38 7.75 5.99 -28.84
C ILE A 38 6.58 5.11 -29.30
N TYR A 39 5.38 5.30 -28.73
CA TYR A 39 4.23 4.42 -28.99
C TYR A 39 3.84 4.37 -30.49
N PRO A 40 3.66 5.50 -31.20
CA PRO A 40 3.40 5.52 -32.63
C PRO A 40 4.47 4.83 -33.47
N GLU A 41 5.73 4.84 -33.04
CA GLU A 41 6.81 4.14 -33.74
C GLU A 41 6.75 2.62 -33.51
N VAL A 42 6.45 2.19 -32.29
CA VAL A 42 6.39 0.77 -31.91
C VAL A 42 5.24 0.05 -32.64
N VAL A 43 4.08 0.68 -32.76
CA VAL A 43 2.89 0.06 -33.39
C VAL A 43 3.00 -0.10 -34.91
N LYS A 44 3.96 0.55 -35.57
CA LYS A 44 4.25 0.35 -37.01
C LYS A 44 4.80 -1.05 -37.31
N TYR A 45 5.41 -1.69 -36.32
CA TYR A 45 6.03 -3.00 -36.50
C TYR A 45 5.00 -4.11 -36.29
N PRO A 46 4.93 -5.14 -37.16
CA PRO A 46 4.06 -6.30 -36.98
C PRO A 46 4.65 -7.25 -35.93
N TRP A 47 4.87 -6.76 -34.71
CA TRP A 47 5.67 -7.41 -33.67
C TRP A 47 5.15 -8.79 -33.24
N ARG A 48 3.86 -9.06 -33.42
CA ARG A 48 3.25 -10.37 -33.19
C ARG A 48 3.84 -11.47 -34.09
N THR A 49 4.40 -11.10 -35.25
CA THR A 49 5.05 -12.00 -36.20
C THR A 49 6.52 -12.28 -35.88
N PHE A 50 7.10 -11.59 -34.90
CA PHE A 50 8.49 -11.77 -34.53
C PHE A 50 8.74 -13.20 -34.02
N LYS A 51 9.77 -13.84 -34.60
CA LYS A 51 10.19 -15.20 -34.25
C LYS A 51 10.87 -15.26 -32.89
N ASP A 52 11.65 -14.22 -32.55
CA ASP A 52 12.30 -14.11 -31.24
C ASP A 52 11.24 -13.80 -30.15
N PRO A 53 11.05 -14.70 -29.17
CA PRO A 53 10.07 -14.51 -28.11
C PRO A 53 10.41 -13.33 -27.18
N LEU A 54 11.69 -13.01 -26.95
CA LEU A 54 12.09 -11.90 -26.11
C LEU A 54 11.82 -10.57 -26.80
N LEU A 55 12.16 -10.46 -28.08
CA LEU A 55 11.84 -9.28 -28.89
C LEU A 55 10.32 -9.06 -28.97
N ARG A 56 9.56 -10.12 -29.22
CA ARG A 56 8.09 -10.08 -29.23
C ARG A 56 7.54 -9.60 -27.88
N ARG A 57 8.12 -10.05 -26.76
CA ARG A 57 7.72 -9.63 -25.40
C ARG A 57 8.04 -8.16 -25.15
N GLN A 58 9.22 -7.67 -25.54
CA GLN A 58 9.58 -6.26 -25.40
C GLN A 58 8.60 -5.36 -26.15
N PHE A 59 8.29 -5.71 -27.40
CA PHE A 59 7.31 -4.97 -28.20
C PHE A 59 5.89 -5.07 -27.64
N LYS A 60 5.49 -6.22 -27.05
CA LYS A 60 4.20 -6.33 -26.33
C LYS A 60 4.07 -5.22 -25.28
N PHE A 61 5.08 -5.04 -24.42
CA PHE A 61 5.06 -4.01 -23.38
C PHE A 61 5.14 -2.58 -23.96
N LEU A 62 6.00 -2.36 -24.95
CA LEU A 62 6.14 -1.03 -25.58
C LEU A 62 4.90 -0.62 -26.39
N SER A 63 4.11 -1.58 -26.87
CA SER A 63 2.88 -1.35 -27.62
C SER A 63 1.65 -1.08 -26.75
N GLN A 64 1.84 -0.94 -25.43
CA GLN A 64 0.79 -0.64 -24.47
C GLN A 64 1.03 0.75 -23.89
N PRO A 65 0.37 1.80 -24.41
CA PRO A 65 0.57 3.17 -23.98
C PRO A 65 -0.03 3.45 -22.58
N ASP A 66 -0.80 2.52 -22.02
CA ASP A 66 -1.49 2.66 -20.73
C ASP A 66 -2.32 3.95 -20.70
N GLU A 67 -2.22 4.79 -19.66
CA GLU A 67 -2.90 6.09 -19.55
C GLU A 67 -2.54 7.06 -20.69
N ALA A 68 -1.42 6.87 -21.39
CA ALA A 68 -1.07 7.69 -22.56
C ALA A 68 -2.02 7.47 -23.76
N ALA A 69 -2.85 6.42 -23.72
CA ALA A 69 -3.92 6.22 -24.70
C ALA A 69 -5.04 7.26 -24.58
N LEU A 70 -5.24 7.85 -23.39
CA LEU A 70 -6.25 8.88 -23.15
C LEU A 70 -5.87 10.19 -23.86
N THR A 71 -6.90 10.99 -24.18
CA THR A 71 -6.69 12.39 -24.60
C THR A 71 -5.95 13.16 -23.51
N THR A 72 -5.19 14.19 -23.89
CA THR A 72 -4.45 15.03 -22.94
C THR A 72 -5.37 15.59 -21.84
N GLU A 73 -6.58 16.03 -22.19
CA GLU A 73 -7.58 16.52 -21.23
C GLU A 73 -7.96 15.44 -20.21
N LYS A 74 -8.34 14.24 -20.67
CA LYS A 74 -8.76 13.14 -19.79
C LYS A 74 -7.61 12.64 -18.91
N ARG A 75 -6.40 12.62 -19.44
CA ARG A 75 -5.20 12.21 -18.70
C ARG A 75 -4.85 13.21 -17.61
N THR A 76 -4.88 14.50 -17.93
CA THR A 76 -4.73 15.57 -16.93
C THR A 76 -5.82 15.46 -15.86
N ARG A 77 -7.06 15.18 -16.26
CA ARG A 77 -8.15 14.96 -15.30
C ARG A 77 -7.90 13.76 -14.41
N LEU A 78 -7.48 12.62 -14.95
CA LEU A 78 -7.13 11.41 -14.19
C LEU A 78 -6.04 11.71 -13.15
N ALA A 79 -4.94 12.35 -13.57
CA ALA A 79 -3.86 12.76 -12.67
C ALA A 79 -4.36 13.68 -11.54
N ASN A 80 -5.20 14.66 -11.87
CA ASN A 80 -5.79 15.57 -10.88
C ASN A 80 -6.73 14.84 -9.90
N VAL A 81 -7.60 13.96 -10.40
CA VAL A 81 -8.51 13.17 -9.55
C VAL A 81 -7.73 12.29 -8.57
N ILE A 82 -6.64 11.65 -9.02
CA ILE A 82 -5.74 10.89 -8.16
C ILE A 82 -5.10 11.80 -7.10
N ALA A 83 -4.55 12.94 -7.51
CA ALA A 83 -3.92 13.89 -6.59
C ALA A 83 -4.90 14.42 -5.54
N GLU A 84 -6.12 14.79 -5.95
CA GLU A 84 -7.20 15.22 -5.05
C GLU A 84 -7.57 14.12 -4.04
N MET A 85 -7.65 12.85 -4.46
CA MET A 85 -7.92 11.74 -3.53
C MET A 85 -6.78 11.53 -2.53
N VAL A 86 -5.52 11.62 -2.97
CA VAL A 86 -4.34 11.53 -2.10
C VAL A 86 -4.32 12.67 -1.08
N ASP A 87 -4.59 13.89 -1.52
CA ASP A 87 -4.65 15.07 -0.64
C ASP A 87 -5.77 14.97 0.39
N ILE A 88 -6.98 14.55 -0.02
CA ILE A 88 -8.08 14.30 0.92
C ILE A 88 -7.68 13.28 1.97
N TYR A 89 -7.04 12.19 1.56
CA TYR A 89 -6.66 11.11 2.46
C TYR A 89 -5.58 11.55 3.45
N SER A 90 -4.55 12.29 3.01
CA SER A 90 -3.42 12.70 3.84
C SER A 90 -3.73 13.89 4.76
N SER A 91 -4.60 14.80 4.31
CA SER A 91 -4.96 16.03 5.04
C SER A 91 -6.16 15.87 5.98
N MET A 92 -6.91 14.76 5.88
CA MET A 92 -8.09 14.53 6.70
C MET A 92 -7.75 14.57 8.20
N LYS A 93 -8.61 15.24 8.97
CA LYS A 93 -8.49 15.27 10.43
C LYS A 93 -9.80 14.95 11.12
N ILE A 94 -9.73 14.13 12.16
CA ILE A 94 -10.89 13.74 12.98
C ILE A 94 -10.76 14.41 14.34
N LYS A 95 -11.87 14.90 14.90
CA LYS A 95 -11.85 15.47 16.26
C LYS A 95 -11.46 14.39 17.27
N GLU A 96 -10.82 14.77 18.36
CA GLU A 96 -10.54 13.81 19.42
C GLU A 96 -11.85 13.28 20.05
N TYR A 97 -11.86 12.03 20.51
CA TYR A 97 -13.01 11.41 21.15
C TYR A 97 -13.40 12.16 22.45
N GLN A 98 -14.71 12.37 22.67
CA GLN A 98 -15.28 13.08 23.85
C GLN A 98 -14.75 14.52 24.07
N SER A 99 -14.27 15.15 23.00
CA SER A 99 -13.60 16.43 23.05
C SER A 99 -14.60 17.60 22.88
N SER A 100 -14.43 18.71 23.62
CA SER A 100 -15.26 19.93 23.50
C SER A 100 -14.82 20.77 22.30
N ASN A 101 -15.61 21.75 21.83
CA ASN A 101 -15.36 22.47 20.56
C ASN A 101 -13.98 23.15 20.36
N SER A 102 -13.09 23.17 21.37
CA SER A 102 -11.75 23.76 21.34
C SER A 102 -10.60 22.74 21.26
N THR A 103 -10.88 21.49 20.88
CA THR A 103 -9.91 20.37 20.98
C THR A 103 -9.12 20.09 19.70
N PRO A 104 -7.95 19.45 19.83
CA PRO A 104 -7.10 19.12 18.69
C PRO A 104 -7.81 18.17 17.73
N THR A 105 -7.49 18.33 16.45
CA THR A 105 -7.88 17.39 15.40
C THR A 105 -6.70 16.45 15.15
N LEU A 106 -7.00 15.16 15.04
CA LEU A 106 -6.04 14.07 14.90
C LEU A 106 -5.90 13.71 13.42
N ASN A 107 -4.65 13.55 12.96
CA ASN A 107 -4.36 13.04 11.62
C ASN A 107 -4.40 11.49 11.58
N ILE A 108 -4.10 10.90 10.43
CA ILE A 108 -4.11 9.43 10.25
C ILE A 108 -3.17 8.69 11.19
N ASP A 109 -1.98 9.23 11.48
CA ASP A 109 -0.98 8.59 12.33
C ASP A 109 -1.42 8.61 13.79
N ASP A 110 -1.94 9.75 14.25
CA ASP A 110 -2.53 9.90 15.58
C ASP A 110 -3.69 8.92 15.78
N ILE A 111 -4.59 8.83 14.80
CA ILE A 111 -5.73 7.89 14.82
C ILE A 111 -5.23 6.44 14.83
N SER A 112 -4.24 6.11 14.01
CA SER A 112 -3.67 4.76 13.94
C SER A 112 -3.04 4.37 15.29
N ASN A 113 -2.32 5.30 15.92
CA ASN A 113 -1.76 5.10 17.26
C ASN A 113 -2.85 4.93 18.32
N LYS A 114 -3.94 5.70 18.27
CA LYS A 114 -5.08 5.54 19.19
C LYS A 114 -5.75 4.17 19.00
N LEU A 115 -5.97 3.73 17.77
CA LEU A 115 -6.55 2.41 17.49
C LEU A 115 -5.64 1.26 17.95
N ALA A 116 -4.32 1.40 17.78
CA ALA A 116 -3.37 0.38 18.18
C ALA A 116 -3.30 0.18 19.71
N ASN A 117 -3.46 1.26 20.47
CA ASN A 117 -3.22 1.27 21.92
C ASN A 117 -4.48 1.38 22.79
N SER A 118 -5.64 1.77 22.24
CA SER A 118 -6.87 1.92 23.01
C SER A 118 -7.52 0.56 23.32
N ASP A 119 -8.06 0.48 24.54
CA ASP A 119 -8.88 -0.64 25.01
C ASP A 119 -10.35 -0.23 25.18
N ASN A 120 -10.73 0.99 24.78
CA ASN A 120 -12.10 1.48 24.85
C ASN A 120 -12.84 1.21 23.51
N PRO A 121 -13.80 0.28 23.46
CA PRO A 121 -14.52 -0.05 22.22
C PRO A 121 -15.24 1.14 21.59
N CYS A 122 -15.76 2.06 22.40
CA CYS A 122 -16.47 3.25 21.92
C CYS A 122 -15.51 4.27 21.29
N GLU A 123 -14.32 4.44 21.87
CA GLU A 123 -13.27 5.30 21.29
C GLU A 123 -12.76 4.72 19.96
N MET A 124 -12.47 3.41 19.93
CA MET A 124 -12.02 2.72 18.72
C MET A 124 -13.08 2.80 17.60
N ALA A 125 -14.35 2.57 17.94
CA ALA A 125 -15.46 2.70 16.99
C ALA A 125 -15.60 4.13 16.48
N TYR A 126 -15.46 5.13 17.35
CA TYR A 126 -15.54 6.54 16.97
C TYR A 126 -14.48 6.93 15.94
N TYR A 127 -13.22 6.57 16.15
CA TYR A 127 -12.16 6.91 15.20
C TYR A 127 -12.29 6.12 13.90
N TRP A 128 -12.61 4.83 13.99
CA TRP A 128 -12.80 3.98 12.81
C TRP A 128 -13.94 4.52 11.95
N ASP A 129 -15.11 4.77 12.53
CA ASP A 129 -16.27 5.29 11.81
C ASP A 129 -16.03 6.72 11.32
N GLY A 130 -15.49 7.59 12.18
CA GLY A 130 -15.19 8.98 11.85
C GLY A 130 -14.27 9.10 10.64
N TRP A 131 -13.22 8.28 10.57
CA TRP A 131 -12.31 8.24 9.42
C TRP A 131 -13.00 7.76 8.15
N HIS A 132 -13.62 6.57 8.19
CA HIS A 132 -14.25 5.98 6.99
C HIS A 132 -15.41 6.82 6.48
N THR A 133 -16.18 7.42 7.38
CA THR A 133 -17.27 8.31 7.03
C THR A 133 -16.75 9.62 6.40
N SER A 134 -15.71 10.23 6.97
CA SER A 134 -15.21 11.53 6.49
C SER A 134 -14.45 11.37 5.16
N VAL A 135 -13.47 10.47 5.12
CA VAL A 135 -12.70 10.19 3.90
C VAL A 135 -13.57 9.57 2.83
N GLY A 136 -14.36 8.54 3.19
CA GLY A 136 -15.19 7.83 2.23
C GLY A 136 -16.20 8.74 1.53
N LYS A 137 -16.84 9.67 2.26
CA LYS A 137 -17.74 10.67 1.65
C LYS A 137 -16.99 11.63 0.73
N ALA A 138 -15.83 12.12 1.14
CA ALA A 138 -15.06 13.10 0.36
C ALA A 138 -14.46 12.51 -0.93
N VAL A 139 -14.08 11.22 -0.89
CA VAL A 139 -13.45 10.49 -2.01
C VAL A 139 -14.47 9.86 -2.96
N LYS A 140 -15.71 9.61 -2.53
CA LYS A 140 -16.71 8.82 -3.29
C LYS A 140 -16.83 9.21 -4.76
N ASP A 141 -17.13 10.48 -5.05
CA ASP A 141 -17.42 10.92 -6.42
C ASP A 141 -16.15 10.91 -7.28
N ARG A 142 -15.00 11.25 -6.69
CA ARG A 142 -13.68 11.18 -7.33
C ARG A 142 -13.30 9.75 -7.68
N PHE A 143 -13.60 8.81 -6.80
CA PHE A 143 -13.32 7.39 -7.05
C PHE A 143 -14.17 6.84 -8.20
N GLN A 144 -15.41 7.30 -8.35
CA GLN A 144 -16.25 6.94 -9.50
C GLN A 144 -15.62 7.44 -10.81
N GLU A 145 -15.22 8.71 -10.86
CA GLU A 145 -14.56 9.29 -12.02
C GLU A 145 -13.21 8.61 -12.34
N TYR A 146 -12.42 8.30 -11.30
CA TYR A 146 -11.18 7.52 -11.43
C TYR A 146 -11.44 6.16 -12.12
N VAL A 147 -12.46 5.42 -11.68
CA VAL A 147 -12.81 4.11 -12.26
C VAL A 147 -13.24 4.26 -13.72
N GLU A 148 -14.00 5.29 -14.06
CA GLU A 148 -14.43 5.54 -15.45
C GLU A 148 -13.23 5.82 -16.37
N LEU A 149 -12.33 6.71 -15.96
CA LEU A 149 -11.14 7.09 -16.73
C LEU A 149 -10.15 5.93 -16.89
N GLU A 150 -9.91 5.16 -15.83
CA GLU A 150 -9.04 3.98 -15.87
C GLU A 150 -9.60 2.85 -16.73
N ASN A 151 -10.92 2.63 -16.70
CA ASN A 151 -11.56 1.66 -17.57
C ASN A 151 -11.50 2.10 -19.04
N GLU A 152 -11.70 3.40 -19.33
CA GLU A 152 -11.52 3.92 -20.67
C GLU A 152 -10.08 3.71 -21.17
N ALA A 153 -9.07 4.02 -20.35
CA ALA A 153 -7.67 3.75 -20.68
C ALA A 153 -7.45 2.26 -20.94
N ALA A 154 -7.99 1.37 -20.11
CA ALA A 154 -7.84 -0.07 -20.29
C ALA A 154 -8.47 -0.58 -21.60
N VAL A 155 -9.65 -0.07 -21.97
CA VAL A 155 -10.31 -0.41 -23.24
C VAL A 155 -9.49 0.06 -24.44
N LEU A 156 -8.94 1.26 -24.39
CA LEU A 156 -8.03 1.76 -25.44
C LEU A 156 -6.74 0.93 -25.56
N ASN A 157 -6.35 0.23 -24.49
CA ASN A 157 -5.23 -0.71 -24.44
C ASN A 157 -5.61 -2.16 -24.80
N ASN A 158 -6.82 -2.40 -25.32
CA ASN A 158 -7.37 -3.71 -25.67
C ASN A 158 -7.61 -4.66 -24.49
N TYR A 159 -7.93 -4.13 -23.30
CA TYR A 159 -8.46 -4.88 -22.18
C TYR A 159 -9.96 -4.65 -22.04
N THR A 160 -10.67 -5.53 -21.32
CA THR A 160 -12.12 -5.35 -21.08
C THR A 160 -12.40 -4.24 -20.07
N ASP A 161 -11.52 -4.10 -19.08
CA ASP A 161 -11.58 -3.13 -17.98
C ASP A 161 -10.20 -3.06 -17.31
N ASN A 162 -10.07 -2.17 -16.33
CA ASN A 162 -8.81 -1.98 -15.61
C ASN A 162 -8.39 -3.22 -14.78
N ALA A 163 -9.35 -4.01 -14.29
CA ALA A 163 -9.04 -5.22 -13.54
C ALA A 163 -8.37 -6.28 -14.44
N ALA A 164 -8.86 -6.45 -15.68
CA ALA A 164 -8.23 -7.30 -16.68
C ALA A 164 -6.81 -6.83 -17.02
N LYS A 165 -6.57 -5.51 -17.11
CA LYS A 165 -5.22 -4.92 -17.27
C LYS A 165 -4.30 -5.32 -16.11
N TRP A 166 -4.77 -5.24 -14.87
CA TRP A 166 -3.98 -5.63 -13.69
C TRP A 166 -3.70 -7.13 -13.63
N ILE A 167 -4.69 -7.97 -13.91
CA ILE A 167 -4.58 -9.43 -13.89
C ILE A 167 -3.64 -9.92 -15.01
N ALA A 168 -3.62 -9.25 -16.17
CA ALA A 168 -2.77 -9.63 -17.30
C ALA A 168 -1.27 -9.67 -16.99
N LYS A 169 -0.81 -8.94 -15.95
CA LYS A 169 0.59 -8.96 -15.48
C LYS A 169 1.04 -10.34 -15.00
N TYR A 170 0.10 -11.18 -14.56
CA TYR A 170 0.37 -12.55 -14.10
C TYR A 170 0.42 -13.57 -15.24
N GLU A 171 0.07 -13.17 -16.47
CA GLU A 171 0.11 -14.02 -17.68
C GLU A 171 -0.49 -15.42 -17.46
N THR A 172 -1.61 -15.48 -16.74
CA THR A 172 -2.30 -16.71 -16.33
C THR A 172 -3.77 -16.63 -16.70
N ASP A 173 -4.23 -17.54 -17.57
CA ASP A 173 -5.61 -17.54 -18.09
C ASP A 173 -6.68 -17.81 -17.01
N ASP A 174 -6.33 -18.54 -15.93
CA ASP A 174 -7.24 -18.99 -14.86
C ASP A 174 -6.97 -18.29 -13.51
N PHE A 175 -6.45 -17.05 -13.54
CA PHE A 175 -5.96 -16.34 -12.34
C PHE A 175 -6.95 -16.33 -11.18
N GLU A 176 -8.20 -15.91 -11.43
CA GLU A 176 -9.23 -15.80 -10.38
C GLU A 176 -9.53 -17.15 -9.71
N ASN A 177 -9.60 -18.23 -10.49
CA ASN A 177 -9.84 -19.57 -9.98
C ASN A 177 -8.64 -20.10 -9.20
N VAL A 178 -7.40 -19.78 -9.60
CA VAL A 178 -6.20 -20.09 -8.82
C VAL A 178 -6.27 -19.40 -7.44
N ILE A 179 -6.57 -18.11 -7.40
CA ILE A 179 -6.75 -17.35 -6.15
C ILE A 179 -7.89 -17.93 -5.32
N ALA A 180 -9.05 -18.21 -5.91
CA ALA A 180 -10.20 -18.80 -5.22
C ALA A 180 -9.87 -20.17 -4.59
N LYS A 181 -9.11 -21.03 -5.30
CA LYS A 181 -8.63 -22.32 -4.78
C LYS A 181 -7.67 -22.13 -3.60
N LEU A 182 -6.75 -21.17 -3.67
CA LEU A 182 -5.83 -20.85 -2.57
C LEU A 182 -6.59 -20.34 -1.34
N MET A 183 -7.53 -19.40 -1.54
CA MET A 183 -8.39 -18.89 -0.47
C MET A 183 -9.22 -20.00 0.18
N LYS A 184 -9.72 -20.96 -0.60
CA LYS A 184 -10.43 -22.14 -0.09
C LYS A 184 -9.53 -23.03 0.77
N LYS A 185 -8.25 -23.20 0.41
CA LYS A 185 -7.27 -23.98 1.19
C LYS A 185 -6.90 -23.31 2.51
N ILE A 186 -6.80 -21.98 2.54
CA ILE A 186 -6.45 -21.21 3.75
C ILE A 186 -7.66 -21.07 4.70
N ARG A 187 -8.89 -21.07 4.15
CA ARG A 187 -10.13 -20.83 4.89
C ARG A 187 -10.30 -21.66 6.17
N PRO A 188 -10.00 -22.97 6.24
CA PRO A 188 -10.13 -23.73 7.48
C PRO A 188 -9.26 -23.18 8.61
N LEU A 189 -7.99 -22.85 8.31
CA LEU A 189 -7.07 -22.25 9.28
C LEU A 189 -7.57 -20.87 9.71
N PHE A 190 -7.95 -20.02 8.75
CA PHE A 190 -8.46 -18.69 9.04
C PHE A 190 -9.71 -18.74 9.94
N LYS A 191 -10.64 -19.67 9.71
CA LYS A 191 -11.84 -19.84 10.55
C LYS A 191 -11.49 -20.21 12.00
N GLN A 192 -10.50 -21.08 12.22
CA GLN A 192 -10.05 -21.44 13.56
C GLN A 192 -9.39 -20.24 14.25
N LEU A 193 -8.50 -19.52 13.55
CA LEU A 193 -7.86 -18.31 14.05
C LEU A 193 -8.88 -17.23 14.38
N HIS A 194 -9.82 -16.94 13.47
CA HIS A 194 -10.90 -15.99 13.68
C HIS A 194 -11.75 -16.35 14.91
N ALA A 195 -12.18 -17.62 15.05
CA ALA A 195 -12.96 -18.07 16.19
C ALA A 195 -12.19 -17.93 17.51
N TYR A 196 -10.90 -18.27 17.51
CA TYR A 196 -10.00 -18.13 18.65
C TYR A 196 -9.84 -16.66 19.07
N VAL A 197 -9.50 -15.78 18.12
CA VAL A 197 -9.34 -14.34 18.38
C VAL A 197 -10.66 -13.74 18.86
N ARG A 198 -11.78 -14.04 18.21
CA ARG A 198 -13.13 -13.61 18.63
C ARG A 198 -13.42 -14.01 20.08
N ARG A 199 -13.11 -15.25 20.46
CA ARG A 199 -13.29 -15.72 21.85
C ARG A 199 -12.39 -14.97 22.83
N LYS A 200 -11.14 -14.70 22.47
CA LYS A 200 -10.19 -13.96 23.31
C LYS A 200 -10.62 -12.51 23.50
N LEU A 201 -11.02 -11.83 22.43
CA LEU A 201 -11.57 -10.48 22.51
C LEU A 201 -12.85 -10.43 23.35
N TRP A 202 -13.76 -11.40 23.19
CA TRP A 202 -14.95 -11.50 24.05
C TRP A 202 -14.58 -11.65 25.54
N LEU A 203 -13.58 -12.46 25.88
CA LEU A 203 -13.10 -12.57 27.27
C LEU A 203 -12.47 -11.27 27.76
N TYR A 204 -11.70 -10.60 26.90
CA TYR A 204 -11.00 -9.35 27.20
C TYR A 204 -11.98 -8.20 27.46
N TYR A 205 -13.00 -8.03 26.60
CA TYR A 205 -14.05 -7.01 26.72
C TYR A 205 -15.20 -7.45 27.66
N GLY A 206 -14.88 -8.14 28.74
CA GLY A 206 -15.82 -8.38 29.84
C GLY A 206 -16.99 -9.32 29.52
N LYS A 207 -16.88 -10.16 28.48
CA LYS A 207 -17.93 -11.10 28.05
C LYS A 207 -19.21 -10.43 27.54
N ASP A 208 -19.12 -9.16 27.17
CA ASP A 208 -20.25 -8.40 26.66
C ASP A 208 -20.56 -8.76 25.20
N SER A 209 -21.76 -9.31 24.98
CA SER A 209 -22.21 -9.73 23.65
C SER A 209 -22.66 -8.55 22.77
N THR A 210 -22.83 -7.36 23.35
CA THR A 210 -23.07 -6.12 22.58
C THR A 210 -21.79 -5.61 21.91
N ILE A 211 -20.62 -5.99 22.44
CA ILE A 211 -19.30 -5.62 21.91
C ILE A 211 -18.78 -6.73 20.98
N ILE A 212 -18.79 -8.00 21.45
CA ILE A 212 -18.36 -9.16 20.65
C ILE A 212 -19.43 -10.26 20.73
N ASP A 213 -20.11 -10.53 19.61
CA ASP A 213 -20.94 -11.72 19.48
C ASP A 213 -20.07 -12.95 19.20
N LEU A 214 -20.14 -13.99 20.05
CA LEU A 214 -19.41 -15.25 19.87
C LEU A 214 -19.81 -16.04 18.61
N LYS A 215 -20.94 -15.71 18.00
CA LYS A 215 -21.42 -16.32 16.74
C LYS A 215 -21.31 -15.36 15.54
N GLY A 216 -21.16 -14.06 15.79
CA GLY A 216 -21.09 -13.00 14.78
C GLY A 216 -19.67 -12.69 14.27
N PRO A 217 -19.53 -11.75 13.34
CA PRO A 217 -18.22 -11.23 12.92
C PRO A 217 -17.53 -10.47 14.07
N ILE A 218 -16.21 -10.31 13.98
CA ILE A 218 -15.48 -9.37 14.85
C ILE A 218 -15.68 -7.95 14.28
N PRO A 219 -16.06 -6.95 15.09
CA PRO A 219 -16.08 -5.56 14.65
C PRO A 219 -14.70 -5.10 14.18
N ALA A 220 -14.60 -4.54 12.97
CA ALA A 220 -13.33 -4.16 12.35
C ALA A 220 -12.53 -3.15 13.19
N SER A 221 -13.23 -2.23 13.87
CA SER A 221 -12.62 -1.24 14.76
C SER A 221 -11.84 -1.85 15.93
N LEU A 222 -12.16 -3.10 16.33
CA LEU A 222 -11.53 -3.78 17.47
C LEU A 222 -10.29 -4.59 17.08
N LEU A 223 -9.87 -4.54 15.81
CA LEU A 223 -8.64 -5.19 15.34
C LEU A 223 -7.38 -4.34 15.58
N GLY A 224 -7.54 -3.13 16.12
CA GLY A 224 -6.44 -2.26 16.49
C GLY A 224 -5.71 -1.62 15.30
N SER A 225 -6.30 -1.66 14.12
CA SER A 225 -5.83 -0.93 12.94
C SER A 225 -7.01 -0.30 12.21
N LEU A 226 -6.74 0.76 11.45
CA LEU A 226 -7.78 1.51 10.77
C LEU A 226 -8.53 0.63 9.77
N TRP A 227 -7.83 -0.25 9.06
CA TRP A 227 -8.44 -1.08 8.01
C TRP A 227 -8.77 -2.50 8.47
N GLY A 228 -8.32 -2.92 9.66
CA GLY A 228 -8.47 -4.30 10.12
C GLY A 228 -7.73 -5.33 9.24
N LEU A 229 -6.66 -4.91 8.55
CA LEU A 229 -5.94 -5.73 7.56
C LEU A 229 -5.09 -6.81 8.22
N ASP A 230 -4.52 -6.52 9.38
CA ASP A 230 -3.78 -7.48 10.20
C ASP A 230 -4.30 -7.50 11.63
N GLY A 231 -3.90 -8.55 12.35
CA GLY A 231 -4.23 -8.77 13.75
C GLY A 231 -3.04 -8.58 14.68
N ILE A 232 -2.01 -7.81 14.28
CA ILE A 232 -0.81 -7.65 15.10
C ILE A 232 -1.17 -6.96 16.43
N ASN A 233 -1.99 -5.91 16.36
CA ASN A 233 -2.38 -5.14 17.54
C ASN A 233 -3.37 -5.86 18.46
N VAL A 234 -3.98 -6.96 18.02
CA VAL A 234 -4.79 -7.84 18.90
C VAL A 234 -3.97 -8.95 19.55
N TYR A 235 -2.67 -9.09 19.24
CA TYR A 235 -1.83 -10.15 19.81
C TYR A 235 -1.80 -10.09 21.34
N THR A 236 -1.56 -8.91 21.92
CA THR A 236 -1.53 -8.69 23.37
C THR A 236 -2.83 -9.12 24.06
N LYS A 237 -3.96 -9.00 23.36
CA LYS A 237 -5.31 -9.37 23.82
C LYS A 237 -5.65 -10.84 23.58
N SER A 238 -4.84 -11.56 22.80
CA SER A 238 -5.13 -12.92 22.34
C SER A 238 -3.99 -13.93 22.56
N VAL A 239 -2.99 -13.58 23.38
CA VAL A 239 -1.84 -14.45 23.69
C VAL A 239 -2.30 -15.84 24.15
N PRO A 240 -1.83 -16.94 23.51
CA PRO A 240 -2.18 -18.30 23.90
C PRO A 240 -1.68 -18.69 25.29
N TYR A 241 -0.44 -18.29 25.62
CA TYR A 241 0.24 -18.61 26.88
C TYR A 241 0.77 -17.32 27.53
N PRO A 242 -0.07 -16.56 28.27
CA PRO A 242 0.31 -15.26 28.83
C PRO A 242 1.55 -15.29 29.74
N ASN A 243 1.81 -16.43 30.37
CA ASN A 243 2.95 -16.60 31.28
C ASN A 243 4.28 -16.88 30.56
N LYS A 244 4.29 -16.94 29.22
CA LYS A 244 5.50 -17.09 28.42
C LYS A 244 5.77 -15.80 27.66
N THR A 245 6.83 -15.11 28.04
CA THR A 245 7.27 -13.88 27.36
C THR A 245 7.76 -14.20 25.94
N SER A 246 7.48 -13.30 25.01
CA SER A 246 8.10 -13.34 23.69
C SER A 246 9.52 -12.79 23.79
N LEU A 247 10.41 -13.25 22.92
CA LEU A 247 11.77 -12.70 22.86
C LEU A 247 11.70 -11.30 22.26
N ASP A 248 12.07 -10.29 23.06
CA ASP A 248 12.38 -8.95 22.61
C ASP A 248 13.90 -8.76 22.73
N ILE A 249 14.54 -8.35 21.63
CA ILE A 249 15.99 -8.14 21.56
C ILE A 249 16.37 -6.65 21.51
N SER A 250 15.40 -5.75 21.65
CA SER A 250 15.60 -4.30 21.47
C SER A 250 16.68 -3.76 22.41
N ASP A 251 16.59 -4.10 23.70
CA ASP A 251 17.59 -3.68 24.70
C ASP A 251 18.99 -4.21 24.39
N GLN A 252 19.08 -5.43 23.86
CA GLN A 252 20.35 -6.05 23.47
C GLN A 252 20.93 -5.40 22.22
N LEU A 253 20.09 -4.98 21.27
CA LEU A 253 20.53 -4.22 20.09
C LEU A 253 21.09 -2.85 20.52
N VAL A 254 20.40 -2.16 21.42
CA VAL A 254 20.86 -0.89 22.00
C VAL A 254 22.17 -1.08 22.76
N ALA A 255 22.24 -2.07 23.66
CA ALA A 255 23.44 -2.38 24.44
C ALA A 255 24.66 -2.74 23.56
N GLN A 256 24.42 -3.28 22.36
CA GLN A 256 25.45 -3.62 21.38
C GLN A 256 25.68 -2.53 20.31
N ASN A 257 25.12 -1.33 20.52
CA ASN A 257 25.21 -0.19 19.60
C ASN A 257 24.87 -0.56 18.15
N TYR A 258 23.72 -1.22 17.94
CA TYR A 258 23.19 -1.44 16.59
C TYR A 258 22.62 -0.15 15.99
N THR A 259 23.23 0.31 14.91
CA THR A 259 22.77 1.42 14.06
C THR A 259 21.96 0.91 12.88
N GLY A 260 21.24 1.79 12.18
CA GLY A 260 20.55 1.48 10.92
C GLY A 260 21.48 0.83 9.90
N LEU A 261 22.68 1.39 9.75
CA LEU A 261 23.73 0.83 8.90
C LEU A 261 24.19 -0.56 9.34
N LYS A 262 24.36 -0.78 10.66
CA LYS A 262 24.79 -2.09 11.18
C LYS A 262 23.71 -3.15 10.98
N MET A 263 22.44 -2.80 11.11
CA MET A 263 21.30 -3.67 10.78
C MET A 263 21.31 -4.04 9.29
N ALA A 264 21.48 -3.06 8.39
CA ALA A 264 21.57 -3.31 6.95
C ALA A 264 22.75 -4.23 6.58
N LYS A 265 23.92 -4.02 7.18
CA LYS A 265 25.09 -4.90 6.98
C LYS A 265 24.85 -6.32 7.51
N THR A 266 24.12 -6.46 8.62
CA THR A 266 23.74 -7.79 9.15
C THR A 266 22.82 -8.50 8.18
N ALA A 267 21.89 -7.78 7.52
CA ALA A 267 21.06 -8.34 6.46
C ALA A 267 21.90 -8.77 5.24
N GLU A 268 22.88 -7.98 4.81
CA GLU A 268 23.80 -8.38 3.73
C GLU A 268 24.55 -9.67 4.08
N GLN A 269 25.06 -9.80 5.30
CA GLN A 269 25.74 -11.02 5.76
C GLN A 269 24.84 -12.25 5.62
N PHE A 270 23.54 -12.13 5.93
CA PHE A 270 22.58 -13.21 5.70
C PHE A 270 22.48 -13.58 4.22
N TYR A 271 22.30 -12.59 3.32
CA TYR A 271 22.20 -12.86 1.88
C TYR A 271 23.47 -13.47 1.30
N VAL A 272 24.65 -12.99 1.71
CA VAL A 272 25.93 -13.56 1.32
C VAL A 272 26.09 -14.99 1.87
N SER A 273 25.61 -15.26 3.09
CA SER A 273 25.68 -16.61 3.68
C SER A 273 24.88 -17.66 2.90
N ILE A 274 23.85 -17.23 2.15
CA ILE A 274 23.08 -18.09 1.23
C ILE A 274 23.55 -17.96 -0.23
N ASN A 275 24.80 -17.50 -0.42
CA ASN A 275 25.50 -17.41 -1.70
C ASN A 275 24.87 -16.41 -2.71
N MET A 276 24.20 -15.37 -2.21
CA MET A 276 23.81 -14.23 -3.04
C MET A 276 24.93 -13.19 -3.12
N SER A 277 24.91 -12.37 -4.18
CA SER A 277 25.89 -11.31 -4.37
C SER A 277 25.81 -10.26 -3.26
N ALA A 278 26.97 -9.76 -2.83
CA ALA A 278 27.06 -8.61 -1.95
C ALA A 278 26.48 -7.34 -2.62
N ILE A 279 26.05 -6.40 -1.79
CA ILE A 279 25.48 -5.13 -2.23
C ILE A 279 26.62 -4.22 -2.72
N THR A 280 26.35 -3.44 -3.76
CA THR A 280 27.37 -2.56 -4.38
C THR A 280 27.81 -1.42 -3.45
N GLU A 281 29.04 -0.95 -3.60
CA GLU A 281 29.55 0.21 -2.86
C GLU A 281 28.70 1.48 -3.03
N LYS A 282 28.09 1.66 -4.21
CA LYS A 282 27.21 2.80 -4.48
C LYS A 282 25.98 2.81 -3.58
N PHE A 283 25.39 1.65 -3.28
CA PHE A 283 24.27 1.56 -2.35
C PHE A 283 24.68 2.07 -0.96
N TRP A 284 25.81 1.58 -0.43
CA TRP A 284 26.28 2.00 0.89
C TRP A 284 26.61 3.49 0.95
N LYS A 285 27.02 4.09 -0.17
CA LYS A 285 27.35 5.52 -0.28
C LYS A 285 26.12 6.42 -0.40
N TYR A 286 25.11 6.00 -1.14
CA TYR A 286 23.98 6.88 -1.52
C TYR A 286 22.68 6.59 -0.74
N SER A 287 22.59 5.46 -0.04
CA SER A 287 21.43 5.15 0.80
C SER A 287 21.47 5.91 2.13
N ILE A 288 20.29 6.31 2.59
CA ILE A 288 20.06 6.94 3.89
C ILE A 288 19.52 5.86 4.83
N PHE A 289 20.28 5.47 5.85
CA PHE A 289 19.93 4.38 6.77
C PHE A 289 19.27 4.85 8.07
N GLU A 290 19.35 6.14 8.36
CA GLU A 290 18.82 6.78 9.54
C GLU A 290 18.27 8.14 9.12
N ARG A 291 17.21 8.60 9.80
CA ARG A 291 16.63 9.92 9.53
C ARG A 291 17.71 10.99 9.73
N PRO A 292 17.97 11.86 8.73
CA PRO A 292 18.90 12.98 8.88
C PRO A 292 18.50 13.96 9.99
#